data_AF-A0AAU5F0Y1-F1
#
_entry.id   AF-A0AAU5F0Y1-F1
#
_cell.length_a   1.000
_cell.length_b   1.000
_cell.length_c   1.000
_cell.angle_alpha   90.00
_cell.angle_beta   90.00
_cell.angle_gamma   90.00
#
_symmetry.space_group_name_H-M   'P 1'
#
loop_
_entity.id
_entity.type
_entity.pdbx_description
1 polymer ?
#
loop_
_entity_poly.entity_id
_entity_poly.type
_entity_poly.pdbx_seq_one_letter_code
_entity_poly.pdbx_strand_id
1 'polypeptide(L)'
;MAVIPLDLLDRIRALERQVRELSGRAQMRPAMDTITHGRVTIGEGGSLAVIGPNGKVALSTGQWADGTYGTRLGRDDGSAAWTVGGSGTDTSNMVRMWSRDGRSAIVMDDAYSDRHLGRPSLPIAWQPTSGATTNSTTGAVAWYAATRVQCPVFWLGIETYCPANVSARVELEANTAGSNTWENWQTWTVSGGASGRWTANELTRPMHRFAHFAHVTWRIRQTVTSGQGQISTNVMGGYQRNTFTPGEAPQAPPASLTKTTAAHLLGAPGAEPAQLSPGAGSDRS
;
A
#
# COMPACT_ATOMS: atom_id res chain seq x y z
N MET A 1 -1.12 27.42 85.71
CA MET A 1 -1.07 26.31 84.75
C MET A 1 -2.47 26.12 84.19
N ALA A 2 -2.69 26.38 82.90
CA ALA A 2 -4.00 26.20 82.28
C ALA A 2 -4.32 24.70 82.25
N VAL A 3 -5.38 24.30 82.96
CA VAL A 3 -5.94 22.94 82.92
C VAL A 3 -6.64 22.80 81.58
N ILE A 4 -5.95 22.19 80.61
CA ILE A 4 -6.59 21.80 79.35
C ILE A 4 -7.56 20.67 79.71
N PRO A 5 -8.87 20.79 79.45
CA PRO A 5 -9.84 19.74 79.74
C PRO A 5 -9.43 18.46 78.98
N LEU A 6 -9.33 17.33 79.68
CA LEU A 6 -8.94 16.02 79.09
C LEU A 6 -9.75 15.67 77.83
N ASP A 7 -11.00 16.13 77.74
CA ASP A 7 -11.90 15.95 76.60
C ASP A 7 -11.33 16.49 75.27
N LEU A 8 -10.53 17.56 75.29
CA LEU A 8 -9.91 18.11 74.08
C LEU A 8 -8.79 17.21 73.55
N LEU A 9 -8.00 16.63 74.44
CA LEU A 9 -6.91 15.72 74.05
C LEU A 9 -7.45 14.39 73.52
N ASP A 10 -8.54 13.91 74.10
CA ASP A 10 -9.20 12.68 73.62
C ASP A 10 -9.91 12.92 72.28
N ARG A 11 -10.53 14.08 72.07
CA ARG A 11 -11.07 14.48 70.75
C ARG A 11 -9.97 14.58 69.69
N ILE A 12 -8.81 15.14 70.02
CA ILE A 12 -7.68 15.23 69.08
C ILE A 12 -7.18 13.82 68.73
N ARG A 13 -7.03 12.92 69.70
CA ARG A 13 -6.62 11.53 69.45
C ARG A 13 -7.64 10.75 68.61
N ALA A 14 -8.94 11.01 68.80
CA ALA A 14 -9.99 10.42 68.00
C ALA A 14 -9.93 10.91 66.54
N LEU A 15 -9.71 12.22 66.35
CA LEU A 15 -9.52 12.81 65.03
C LEU A 15 -8.26 12.28 64.33
N GLU A 16 -7.14 12.16 65.03
CA GLU A 16 -5.91 11.57 64.46
C GLU A 16 -6.12 10.13 64.00
N ARG A 17 -6.91 9.35 64.74
CA ARG A 17 -7.23 7.95 64.40
C ARG A 17 -8.10 7.89 63.15
N GLN A 18 -9.11 8.74 63.05
CA GLN A 18 -9.96 8.85 61.85
C GLN A 18 -9.18 9.36 60.64
N VAL A 19 -8.29 10.33 60.82
CA VAL A 19 -7.43 10.84 59.74
C VAL A 19 -6.45 9.77 59.26
N ARG A 20 -5.87 8.96 60.16
CA ARG A 20 -5.06 7.80 59.76
C ARG A 20 -5.86 6.78 58.97
N GLU A 21 -7.08 6.50 59.40
CA GLU A 21 -7.95 5.54 58.72
C GLU A 21 -8.39 6.04 57.33
N LEU A 22 -8.78 7.31 57.23
CA LEU A 22 -9.09 7.97 55.96
C LEU A 22 -7.86 8.04 55.04
N SER A 23 -6.68 8.35 55.57
CA SER A 23 -5.44 8.38 54.79
C SER A 23 -5.06 6.99 54.28
N GLY A 24 -5.25 5.95 55.10
CA GLY A 24 -5.04 4.56 54.71
C GLY A 24 -6.00 4.11 53.60
N ARG A 25 -7.29 4.49 53.68
CA ARG A 25 -8.27 4.19 52.63
C ARG A 25 -8.09 5.04 51.37
N ALA A 26 -7.64 6.29 51.50
CA ALA A 26 -7.37 7.16 50.35
C ALA A 26 -6.16 6.71 49.53
N GLN A 27 -5.20 6.00 50.15
CA GLN A 27 -4.05 5.38 49.46
C GLN A 27 -4.38 4.03 48.82
N MET A 28 -5.43 3.34 49.28
CA MET A 28 -6.00 2.20 48.57
C MET A 28 -6.89 2.71 47.44
N ARG A 29 -6.27 3.18 46.34
CA ARG A 29 -7.02 3.34 45.09
C ARG A 29 -7.46 1.96 44.63
N PRO A 30 -8.77 1.64 44.61
CA PRO A 30 -9.25 0.44 43.94
C PRO A 30 -8.76 0.46 42.50
N ALA A 31 -8.64 -0.72 41.88
CA ALA A 31 -8.45 -0.79 40.44
C ALA A 31 -9.52 0.11 39.79
N MET A 32 -9.06 1.12 39.04
CA MET A 32 -9.96 2.10 38.47
C MET A 32 -10.62 1.45 37.26
N ASP A 33 -11.77 0.82 37.48
CA ASP A 33 -12.48 0.06 36.46
C ASP A 33 -13.20 0.97 35.44
N THR A 34 -13.21 2.29 35.65
CA THR A 34 -13.87 3.26 34.76
C THR A 34 -13.13 4.58 34.70
N ILE A 35 -12.79 5.02 33.49
CA ILE A 35 -12.27 6.37 33.21
C ILE A 35 -13.46 7.22 32.78
N THR A 36 -13.93 8.11 33.66
CA THR A 36 -15.12 8.93 33.41
C THR A 36 -14.81 10.21 32.64
N HIS A 37 -13.62 10.79 32.83
CA HIS A 37 -13.19 12.04 32.20
C HIS A 37 -11.68 12.05 31.98
N GLY A 38 -11.22 12.79 30.95
CA GLY A 38 -9.81 13.02 30.65
C GLY A 38 -9.21 12.07 29.61
N ARG A 39 -8.00 12.41 29.16
CA ARG A 39 -7.23 11.63 28.17
C ARG A 39 -6.38 10.59 28.89
N VAL A 40 -6.44 9.34 28.43
CA VAL A 40 -5.46 8.31 28.81
C VAL A 40 -4.16 8.56 28.04
N THR A 41 -3.06 8.78 28.75
CA THR A 41 -1.73 8.95 28.15
C THR A 41 -0.81 7.88 28.71
N ILE A 42 -0.17 7.13 27.83
CA ILE A 42 0.75 6.04 28.15
C ILE A 42 2.11 6.46 27.58
N GLY A 43 3.08 6.74 28.45
CA GLY A 43 4.44 7.13 28.09
C GLY A 43 5.45 6.00 28.26
N GLU A 44 6.72 6.29 27.96
CA GLU A 44 7.88 5.46 28.34
C GLU A 44 7.81 3.98 27.91
N GLY A 45 7.31 3.72 26.69
CA GLY A 45 7.22 2.35 26.19
C GLY A 45 6.05 1.54 26.76
N GLY A 46 5.10 2.19 27.45
CA GLY A 46 3.90 1.51 27.90
C GLY A 46 2.99 1.03 26.77
N SER A 47 2.08 0.13 27.10
CA SER A 47 1.06 -0.38 26.19
C SER A 47 -0.30 -0.50 26.87
N LEU A 48 -1.35 -0.47 26.06
CA LEU A 48 -2.72 -0.82 26.43
C LEU A 48 -3.07 -2.13 25.76
N ALA A 49 -3.66 -3.06 26.50
CA ALA A 49 -4.16 -4.32 25.96
C ALA A 49 -5.53 -4.68 26.53
N VAL A 50 -6.41 -5.18 25.66
CA VAL A 50 -7.67 -5.82 26.03
C VAL A 50 -7.46 -7.32 25.91
N ILE A 51 -7.54 -8.02 27.03
CA ILE A 51 -7.29 -9.47 27.13
C ILE A 51 -8.63 -10.16 27.32
N GLY A 52 -8.96 -11.11 26.44
CA GLY A 52 -10.16 -11.92 26.53
C GLY A 52 -10.10 -12.94 27.67
N PRO A 53 -11.24 -13.58 28.03
CA PRO A 53 -11.29 -14.59 29.09
C PRO A 53 -10.38 -15.80 28.87
N ASN A 54 -10.03 -16.06 27.61
CA ASN A 54 -9.10 -17.11 27.18
C ASN A 54 -7.62 -16.70 27.32
N GLY A 55 -7.34 -15.53 27.89
CA GLY A 55 -5.99 -14.98 28.03
C GLY A 55 -5.37 -14.47 26.73
N LYS A 56 -6.13 -14.42 25.62
CA LYS A 56 -5.64 -13.92 24.33
C LYS A 56 -5.91 -12.42 24.18
N VAL A 57 -4.98 -11.73 23.53
CA VAL A 57 -5.08 -10.28 23.27
C VAL A 57 -6.07 -10.05 22.14
N ALA A 58 -7.18 -9.37 22.42
CA ALA A 58 -8.18 -8.96 21.44
C ALA A 58 -7.80 -7.62 20.77
N LEU A 59 -7.24 -6.69 21.53
CA LEU A 59 -6.75 -5.39 21.06
C LEU A 59 -5.49 -5.04 21.85
N SER A 60 -4.45 -4.54 21.19
CA SER A 60 -3.35 -3.87 21.88
C SER A 60 -2.83 -2.67 21.10
N THR A 61 -2.30 -1.68 21.82
CA THR A 61 -1.62 -0.52 21.24
C THR A 61 -0.49 -0.04 22.13
N GLY A 62 0.59 0.44 21.55
CA GLY A 62 1.79 0.91 22.27
C GLY A 62 3.04 0.19 21.82
N GLN A 63 4.04 0.11 22.70
CA GLN A 63 5.28 -0.61 22.40
C GLN A 63 5.07 -2.12 22.45
N TRP A 64 5.62 -2.83 21.47
CA TRP A 64 5.64 -4.29 21.40
C TRP A 64 6.94 -4.84 21.99
N ALA A 65 7.01 -6.16 22.16
CA ALA A 65 8.15 -6.82 22.79
C ALA A 65 9.49 -6.62 22.04
N ASP A 66 9.43 -6.29 20.75
CA ASP A 66 10.58 -5.97 19.91
C ASP A 66 10.98 -4.48 19.96
N GLY A 67 10.31 -3.67 20.78
CA GLY A 67 10.55 -2.25 20.93
C GLY A 67 9.86 -1.39 19.88
N THR A 68 9.23 -1.99 18.86
CA THR A 68 8.46 -1.25 17.85
C THR A 68 7.14 -0.76 18.42
N TYR A 69 6.56 0.25 17.78
CA TYR A 69 5.24 0.76 18.15
C TYR A 69 4.20 0.34 17.13
N GLY A 70 3.00 0.01 17.62
CA GLY A 70 1.92 -0.34 16.73
C GLY A 70 0.60 -0.60 17.44
N THR A 71 -0.42 -0.86 16.63
CA THR A 71 -1.75 -1.28 17.07
C THR A 71 -2.04 -2.64 16.47
N ARG A 72 -2.67 -3.53 17.24
CA ARG A 72 -3.02 -4.89 16.84
C ARG A 72 -4.45 -5.21 17.25
N LEU A 73 -5.21 -5.78 16.33
CA LEU A 73 -6.46 -6.48 16.60
C LEU A 73 -6.21 -7.98 16.47
N GLY A 74 -6.52 -8.74 17.52
CA GLY A 74 -6.35 -10.18 17.59
C GLY A 74 -7.63 -10.95 17.26
N ARG A 75 -7.47 -12.23 16.93
CA ARG A 75 -8.56 -13.21 16.85
C ARG A 75 -8.66 -14.02 18.13
N ASP A 76 -9.73 -14.79 18.27
CA ASP A 76 -9.98 -15.66 19.43
C ASP A 76 -8.88 -16.72 19.65
N ASP A 77 -8.20 -17.15 18.57
CA ASP A 77 -7.06 -18.08 18.65
C ASP A 77 -5.75 -17.40 19.09
N GLY A 78 -5.74 -16.06 19.22
CA GLY A 78 -4.57 -15.26 19.54
C GLY A 78 -3.70 -14.90 18.35
N SER A 79 -4.08 -15.22 17.10
CA SER A 79 -3.44 -14.71 15.89
C SER A 79 -3.79 -13.23 15.68
N ALA A 80 -2.99 -12.49 14.89
CA ALA A 80 -3.34 -11.13 14.50
C ALA A 80 -4.36 -11.16 13.35
N ALA A 81 -5.44 -10.38 13.45
CA ALA A 81 -6.35 -10.11 12.34
C ALA A 81 -5.93 -8.87 11.55
N TRP A 82 -5.51 -7.82 12.27
CA TRP A 82 -5.12 -6.56 11.70
C TRP A 82 -4.01 -5.92 12.55
N THR A 83 -3.06 -5.27 11.90
CA THR A 83 -1.95 -4.57 12.56
C THR A 83 -1.61 -3.29 11.84
N VAL A 84 -1.25 -2.26 12.59
CA VAL A 84 -0.58 -1.05 12.09
C VAL A 84 0.75 -0.91 12.80
N GLY A 85 1.81 -0.65 12.05
CA GLY A 85 3.16 -0.54 12.59
C GLY A 85 3.81 -1.91 12.76
N GLY A 86 4.69 -2.05 13.76
CA GLY A 86 5.52 -3.26 13.89
C GLY A 86 6.52 -3.44 12.75
N SER A 87 6.70 -2.39 11.97
CA SER A 87 7.70 -2.32 10.91
C SER A 87 8.97 -1.86 11.62
N GLY A 88 10.11 -2.49 11.36
CA GLY A 88 11.38 -2.09 11.99
C GLY A 88 11.68 -0.60 11.77
N THR A 89 12.70 -0.09 12.46
CA THR A 89 13.05 1.35 12.46
C THR A 89 13.28 1.96 11.07
N ASP A 90 13.54 1.12 10.07
CA ASP A 90 13.96 1.53 8.73
C ASP A 90 12.81 1.57 7.72
N THR A 91 11.58 1.32 8.16
CA THR A 91 10.39 1.25 7.28
C THR A 91 9.21 2.02 7.86
N SER A 92 8.42 2.64 6.97
CA SER A 92 7.17 3.28 7.34
C SER A 92 6.22 2.28 8.01
N ASN A 93 5.40 2.77 8.95
CA ASN A 93 4.39 1.94 9.60
C ASN A 93 3.36 1.44 8.57
N MET A 94 3.38 0.14 8.33
CA MET A 94 2.48 -0.50 7.40
C MET A 94 1.15 -0.88 8.06
N VAL A 95 0.07 -0.79 7.30
CA VAL A 95 -1.25 -1.33 7.63
C VAL A 95 -1.38 -2.72 7.03
N ARG A 96 -1.64 -3.74 7.84
CA ARG A 96 -1.74 -5.14 7.38
C ARG A 96 -3.00 -5.81 7.90
N MET A 97 -3.72 -6.48 6.99
CA MET A 97 -4.77 -7.44 7.32
C MET A 97 -4.23 -8.84 7.08
N TRP A 98 -4.30 -9.69 8.09
CA TRP A 98 -3.65 -11.00 8.10
C TRP A 98 -4.61 -12.13 7.71
N SER A 99 -4.08 -13.17 7.10
CA SER A 99 -4.77 -14.44 6.88
C SER A 99 -5.16 -15.11 8.19
N ARG A 100 -6.13 -16.02 8.15
CA ARG A 100 -6.64 -16.72 9.34
C ARG A 100 -5.57 -17.58 10.02
N ASP A 101 -4.64 -18.14 9.24
CA ASP A 101 -3.49 -18.90 9.75
C ASP A 101 -2.36 -18.00 10.29
N GLY A 102 -2.50 -16.66 10.17
CA GLY A 102 -1.54 -15.68 10.66
C GLY A 102 -0.20 -15.64 9.91
N ARG A 103 -0.04 -16.39 8.81
CA ARG A 103 1.25 -16.53 8.12
C ARG A 103 1.52 -15.44 7.08
N SER A 104 0.48 -14.82 6.55
CA SER A 104 0.63 -13.86 5.46
C SER A 104 -0.38 -12.71 5.56
N ALA A 105 0.02 -11.52 5.13
CA ALA A 105 -0.93 -10.45 4.93
C ALA A 105 -1.76 -10.72 3.67
N ILE A 106 -3.09 -10.59 3.76
CA ILE A 106 -4.00 -10.63 2.62
C ILE A 106 -4.00 -9.27 1.92
N VAL A 107 -4.09 -8.20 2.71
CA VAL A 107 -4.07 -6.80 2.25
C VAL A 107 -3.02 -6.06 3.05
N MET A 108 -2.15 -5.31 2.37
CA MET A 108 -1.20 -4.41 3.01
C MET A 108 -0.82 -3.26 2.08
N ASP A 109 -0.43 -2.13 2.67
CA ASP A 109 0.36 -1.11 1.97
C ASP A 109 1.78 -1.64 1.66
N ASP A 110 2.56 -0.88 0.90
CA ASP A 110 3.93 -1.24 0.56
C ASP A 110 4.95 -0.72 1.58
N ALA A 111 5.99 -1.50 1.86
CA ALA A 111 6.98 -1.18 2.90
C ALA A 111 7.90 -0.01 2.52
N TYR A 112 8.18 0.15 1.22
CA TYR A 112 9.16 1.10 0.70
C TYR A 112 8.53 2.15 -0.22
N SER A 113 7.20 2.11 -0.42
CA SER A 113 6.49 3.04 -1.29
C SER A 113 5.17 3.54 -0.68
N ASP A 114 5.18 4.80 -0.25
CA ASP A 114 4.07 5.44 0.49
C ASP A 114 2.71 5.45 -0.21
N ARG A 115 2.67 5.21 -1.52
CA ARG A 115 1.47 5.41 -2.35
C ARG A 115 0.87 4.13 -2.89
N HIS A 116 1.55 3.00 -2.74
CA HIS A 116 1.17 1.77 -3.43
C HIS A 116 0.69 0.70 -2.48
N LEU A 117 -0.11 -0.20 -3.03
CA LEU A 117 -0.55 -1.41 -2.38
C LEU A 117 0.59 -2.44 -2.38
N GLY A 118 0.90 -3.01 -1.23
CA GLY A 118 1.83 -4.12 -1.13
C GLY A 118 1.15 -5.47 -1.44
N ARG A 119 -0.08 -5.69 -0.96
CA ARG A 119 -0.86 -6.90 -1.28
C ARG A 119 -2.35 -6.60 -1.47
N PRO A 120 -3.06 -7.37 -2.31
CA PRO A 120 -2.58 -8.53 -3.08
C PRO A 120 -1.70 -8.16 -4.27
N SER A 121 -0.98 -9.16 -4.81
CA SER A 121 -0.41 -9.04 -6.15
C SER A 121 -1.54 -9.02 -7.17
N LEU A 122 -1.49 -8.07 -8.11
CA LEU A 122 -2.59 -7.81 -9.03
C LEU A 122 -2.25 -8.33 -10.43
N PRO A 123 -2.98 -9.31 -10.96
CA PRO A 123 -2.70 -9.85 -12.29
C PRO A 123 -2.93 -8.79 -13.37
N ILE A 124 -2.11 -8.85 -14.41
CA ILE A 124 -2.25 -8.06 -15.62
C ILE A 124 -2.74 -9.02 -16.71
N ALA A 125 -3.94 -8.78 -17.23
CA ALA A 125 -4.54 -9.62 -18.25
C ALA A 125 -3.88 -9.33 -19.61
N TRP A 126 -3.15 -10.30 -20.14
CA TRP A 126 -2.50 -10.22 -21.44
C TRP A 126 -3.35 -10.90 -22.51
N GLN A 127 -3.51 -10.22 -23.64
CA GLN A 127 -4.30 -10.68 -24.77
C GLN A 127 -3.37 -10.86 -25.99
N PRO A 128 -3.34 -12.06 -26.60
CA PRO A 128 -2.55 -12.27 -27.80
C PRO A 128 -3.17 -11.53 -28.97
N THR A 129 -2.35 -11.22 -29.94
CA THR A 129 -2.75 -10.68 -31.24
C THR A 129 -2.32 -11.64 -32.34
N SER A 130 -2.69 -11.35 -33.60
CA SER A 130 -2.20 -12.11 -34.75
C SER A 130 -0.67 -12.05 -34.91
N GLY A 131 0.00 -11.07 -34.31
CA GLY A 131 1.45 -10.95 -34.35
C GLY A 131 2.17 -11.80 -33.30
N ALA A 132 1.47 -12.60 -32.48
CA ALA A 132 2.11 -13.52 -31.51
C ALA A 132 3.01 -14.56 -32.18
N THR A 133 2.69 -14.93 -33.42
CA THR A 133 3.51 -15.79 -34.27
C THR A 133 3.76 -15.06 -35.60
N THR A 134 4.99 -14.66 -35.89
CA THR A 134 5.30 -13.78 -37.02
C THR A 134 6.66 -14.08 -37.64
N ASN A 135 6.86 -13.71 -38.91
CA ASN A 135 8.16 -13.62 -39.57
C ASN A 135 8.53 -12.17 -39.91
N SER A 136 7.83 -11.19 -39.33
CA SER A 136 8.00 -9.77 -39.64
C SER A 136 9.41 -9.26 -39.28
N THR A 137 10.04 -8.57 -40.23
CA THR A 137 11.31 -7.87 -40.06
C THR A 137 11.15 -6.38 -39.70
N THR A 138 9.91 -5.87 -39.72
CA THR A 138 9.58 -4.47 -39.36
C THR A 138 8.90 -4.35 -37.99
N GLY A 139 8.66 -5.49 -37.34
CA GLY A 139 8.06 -5.59 -36.02
C GLY A 139 6.56 -5.87 -36.07
N ALA A 140 6.13 -6.85 -35.29
CA ALA A 140 4.72 -7.15 -35.06
C ALA A 140 4.43 -7.03 -33.57
N VAL A 141 3.30 -6.41 -33.23
CA VAL A 141 2.81 -6.48 -31.85
C VAL A 141 2.33 -7.90 -31.62
N ALA A 142 2.81 -8.56 -30.58
CA ALA A 142 2.49 -9.93 -30.22
C ALA A 142 1.36 -9.97 -29.16
N TRP A 143 1.43 -9.09 -28.16
CA TRP A 143 0.51 -9.07 -27.03
C TRP A 143 0.16 -7.65 -26.61
N TYR A 144 -1.05 -7.46 -26.08
CA TYR A 144 -1.48 -6.24 -25.39
C TYR A 144 -1.91 -6.55 -23.96
N ALA A 145 -1.78 -5.59 -23.06
CA ALA A 145 -2.45 -5.59 -21.78
C ALA A 145 -2.79 -4.17 -21.36
N ALA A 146 -3.72 -4.02 -20.41
CA ALA A 146 -4.01 -2.74 -19.80
C ALA A 146 -4.18 -2.92 -18.29
N THR A 147 -3.70 -1.97 -17.52
CA THR A 147 -3.78 -2.02 -16.06
C THR A 147 -3.84 -0.63 -15.44
N ARG A 148 -4.21 -0.57 -14.16
CA ARG A 148 -4.08 0.61 -13.32
C ARG A 148 -2.90 0.39 -12.38
N VAL A 149 -1.99 1.33 -12.28
CA VAL A 149 -0.83 1.21 -11.38
C VAL A 149 -1.30 1.27 -9.93
N GLN A 150 -1.26 0.14 -9.24
CA GLN A 150 -1.75 -0.02 -7.87
C GLN A 150 -0.66 -0.57 -6.95
N CYS A 151 0.17 -1.49 -7.45
CA CYS A 151 1.36 -1.97 -6.73
C CYS A 151 2.63 -1.36 -7.35
N PRO A 152 3.74 -1.27 -6.59
CA PRO A 152 4.91 -0.53 -7.01
C PRO A 152 5.80 -1.26 -8.02
N VAL A 153 5.70 -2.58 -8.15
CA VAL A 153 6.60 -3.38 -8.99
C VAL A 153 5.82 -4.14 -10.03
N PHE A 154 6.28 -4.09 -11.28
CA PHE A 154 5.80 -4.89 -12.40
C PHE A 154 6.66 -6.16 -12.55
N TRP A 155 6.01 -7.30 -12.73
CA TRP A 155 6.63 -8.56 -13.11
C TRP A 155 6.00 -9.12 -14.40
N LEU A 156 6.83 -9.67 -15.28
CA LEU A 156 6.41 -10.34 -16.51
C LEU A 156 7.27 -11.58 -16.76
N GLY A 157 6.63 -12.72 -16.97
CA GLY A 157 7.23 -13.94 -17.50
C GLY A 157 6.81 -14.15 -18.94
N ILE A 158 7.78 -14.31 -19.84
CA ILE A 158 7.55 -14.45 -21.27
C ILE A 158 8.52 -15.48 -21.86
N GLU A 159 8.07 -16.26 -22.83
CA GLU A 159 8.93 -17.14 -23.61
C GLU A 159 8.80 -16.85 -25.10
N THR A 160 9.91 -16.94 -25.81
CA THR A 160 9.96 -16.72 -27.26
C THR A 160 10.66 -17.91 -27.92
N TYR A 161 10.00 -18.51 -28.89
CA TYR A 161 10.56 -19.48 -29.81
C TYR A 161 11.25 -18.78 -30.97
N CYS A 162 12.47 -19.20 -31.25
CA CYS A 162 13.18 -18.85 -32.48
C CYS A 162 13.60 -20.14 -33.20
N PRO A 163 13.34 -20.27 -34.52
CA PRO A 163 13.85 -21.37 -35.34
C PRO A 163 15.38 -21.39 -35.41
N ALA A 164 15.93 -22.49 -35.92
CA ALA A 164 17.37 -22.64 -36.13
C ALA A 164 17.94 -21.48 -36.96
N ASN A 165 19.04 -20.90 -36.49
CA ASN A 165 19.77 -19.78 -37.11
C ASN A 165 18.95 -18.50 -37.30
N VAL A 166 17.81 -18.38 -36.60
CA VAL A 166 17.00 -17.17 -36.54
C VAL A 166 17.24 -16.46 -35.22
N SER A 167 17.32 -15.13 -35.27
CA SER A 167 17.30 -14.30 -34.07
C SER A 167 16.19 -13.26 -34.17
N ALA A 168 15.64 -12.90 -33.02
CA ALA A 168 14.58 -11.93 -32.87
C ALA A 168 14.91 -10.92 -31.78
N ARG A 169 14.39 -9.71 -31.96
CA ARG A 169 14.32 -8.69 -30.92
C ARG A 169 12.91 -8.66 -30.36
N VAL A 170 12.80 -8.70 -29.04
CA VAL A 170 11.54 -8.56 -28.31
C VAL A 170 11.62 -7.30 -27.45
N GLU A 171 10.56 -6.50 -27.50
CA GLU A 171 10.47 -5.19 -26.88
C GLU A 171 9.19 -5.14 -26.03
N LEU A 172 9.34 -4.87 -24.73
CA LEU A 172 8.24 -4.47 -23.88
C LEU A 172 8.10 -2.95 -23.99
N GLU A 173 6.91 -2.50 -24.33
CA GLU A 173 6.58 -1.09 -24.42
C GLU A 173 5.38 -0.74 -23.54
N ALA A 174 5.40 0.47 -23.00
CA ALA A 174 4.32 1.01 -22.20
C ALA A 174 3.82 2.33 -22.78
N ASN A 175 2.53 2.60 -22.60
CA ASN A 175 1.89 3.84 -22.96
C ASN A 175 0.95 4.25 -21.80
N THR A 176 1.03 5.51 -21.40
CA THR A 176 0.10 6.07 -20.39
C THR A 176 -1.08 6.73 -21.11
N ALA A 177 -2.28 6.61 -20.53
CA ALA A 177 -3.47 7.26 -21.09
C ALA A 177 -3.24 8.76 -21.38
N GLY A 178 -3.58 9.18 -22.60
CA GLY A 178 -3.35 10.54 -23.10
C GLY A 178 -2.00 10.72 -23.80
N SER A 179 -1.12 9.71 -23.82
CA SER A 179 0.08 9.72 -24.63
C SER A 179 -0.14 9.03 -25.98
N ASN A 180 0.38 9.60 -27.06
CA ASN A 180 0.46 8.93 -28.37
C ASN A 180 1.81 8.21 -28.58
N THR A 181 2.71 8.27 -27.60
CA THR A 181 4.05 7.68 -27.69
C THR A 181 4.12 6.40 -26.87
N TRP A 182 4.78 5.39 -27.42
CA TRP A 182 5.10 4.17 -26.72
C TRP A 182 6.53 4.27 -26.24
N GLU A 183 6.72 4.12 -24.94
CA GLU A 183 8.03 4.10 -24.30
C GLU A 183 8.56 2.67 -24.30
N ASN A 184 9.78 2.47 -24.81
CA ASN A 184 10.47 1.21 -24.68
C ASN A 184 10.94 1.03 -23.24
N TRP A 185 10.43 -0.01 -22.58
CA TRP A 185 10.72 -0.34 -21.19
C TRP A 185 11.84 -1.35 -21.05
N GLN A 186 11.85 -2.32 -21.95
CA GLN A 186 12.89 -3.33 -22.00
C GLN A 186 13.01 -3.86 -23.41
N THR A 187 14.24 -4.07 -23.86
CA THR A 187 14.56 -4.78 -25.09
C THR A 187 15.47 -5.95 -24.78
N TRP A 188 15.26 -7.08 -25.43
CA TRP A 188 16.17 -8.21 -25.39
C TRP A 188 16.18 -8.94 -26.73
N THR A 189 17.25 -9.71 -26.94
CA THR A 189 17.43 -10.51 -28.16
C THR A 189 17.31 -11.98 -27.80
N VAL A 190 16.57 -12.72 -28.62
CA VAL A 190 16.39 -14.16 -28.53
C VAL A 190 16.99 -14.79 -29.78
N SER A 191 17.72 -15.90 -29.61
CA SER A 191 18.31 -16.63 -30.74
C SER A 191 17.96 -18.11 -30.64
N GLY A 192 17.59 -18.70 -31.77
CA GLY A 192 17.25 -20.12 -31.88
C GLY A 192 18.45 -21.06 -31.83
N GLY A 193 19.68 -20.55 -31.98
CA GLY A 193 20.88 -21.40 -32.09
C GLY A 193 20.78 -22.37 -33.28
N ALA A 194 21.52 -23.49 -33.24
CA ALA A 194 21.59 -24.42 -34.37
C ALA A 194 20.31 -25.27 -34.59
N SER A 195 19.49 -25.46 -33.56
CA SER A 195 18.33 -26.38 -33.59
C SER A 195 16.97 -25.68 -33.46
N GLY A 196 16.96 -24.37 -33.22
CA GLY A 196 15.78 -23.68 -32.71
C GLY A 196 15.54 -23.98 -31.23
N ARG A 197 14.96 -23.03 -30.50
CA ARG A 197 14.65 -23.19 -29.07
C ARG A 197 13.65 -22.16 -28.57
N TRP A 198 12.97 -22.51 -27.48
CA TRP A 198 12.28 -21.57 -26.62
C TRP A 198 13.27 -20.91 -25.66
N THR A 199 13.15 -19.61 -25.45
CA THR A 199 13.93 -18.86 -24.45
C THR A 199 12.98 -18.12 -23.53
N ALA A 200 12.98 -18.49 -22.25
CA ALA A 200 12.24 -17.79 -21.21
C ALA A 200 13.00 -16.53 -20.78
N ASN A 201 12.26 -15.45 -20.53
CA ASN A 201 12.74 -14.22 -19.95
C ASN A 201 11.78 -13.82 -18.83
N GLU A 202 12.35 -13.39 -17.71
CA GLU A 202 11.60 -12.78 -16.62
C GLU A 202 12.06 -11.35 -16.45
N LEU A 203 11.08 -10.45 -16.33
CA LEU A 203 11.33 -9.04 -16.13
C LEU A 203 10.70 -8.62 -14.81
N THR A 204 11.52 -8.03 -13.94
CA THR A 204 11.06 -7.31 -12.75
C THR A 204 11.50 -5.87 -12.89
N ARG A 205 10.56 -4.92 -12.83
CA ARG A 205 10.87 -3.49 -12.90
C ARG A 205 9.99 -2.71 -11.92
N PRO A 206 10.54 -1.74 -11.19
CA PRO A 206 9.70 -0.78 -10.50
C PRO A 206 8.85 -0.02 -11.51
N MET A 207 7.62 0.33 -11.12
CA MET A 207 6.70 1.14 -11.91
C MET A 207 7.08 2.63 -11.87
N HIS A 208 8.36 2.93 -12.08
CA HIS A 208 8.87 4.28 -12.19
C HIS A 208 8.11 5.05 -13.26
N ARG A 209 7.96 6.37 -13.08
CA ARG A 209 7.34 7.32 -14.03
C ARG A 209 5.82 7.23 -14.16
N PHE A 210 5.18 6.17 -13.67
CA PHE A 210 3.73 6.13 -13.60
C PHE A 210 3.23 6.72 -12.28
N ALA A 211 2.20 7.55 -12.36
CA ALA A 211 1.48 7.96 -11.17
C ALA A 211 0.65 6.80 -10.62
N HIS A 212 0.44 6.77 -9.30
CA HIS A 212 -0.53 5.86 -8.69
C HIS A 212 -1.91 6.04 -9.34
N PHE A 213 -2.60 4.92 -9.62
CA PHE A 213 -3.84 4.82 -10.40
C PHE A 213 -3.77 5.29 -11.86
N ALA A 214 -2.59 5.60 -12.41
CA ALA A 214 -2.46 5.88 -13.84
C ALA A 214 -2.90 4.65 -14.66
N HIS A 215 -3.61 4.90 -15.77
CA HIS A 215 -3.91 3.85 -16.74
C HIS A 215 -2.70 3.65 -17.64
N VAL A 216 -2.20 2.42 -17.68
CA VAL A 216 -1.06 2.04 -18.50
C VAL A 216 -1.46 0.90 -19.42
N THR A 217 -1.27 1.10 -20.71
CA THR A 217 -1.35 0.06 -21.73
C THR A 217 0.04 -0.47 -22.00
N TRP A 218 0.16 -1.79 -21.98
CA TRP A 218 1.39 -2.51 -22.29
C TRP A 218 1.24 -3.18 -23.64
N ARG A 219 2.36 -3.30 -24.34
CA ARG A 219 2.43 -4.22 -25.47
C ARG A 219 3.80 -4.86 -25.58
N ILE A 220 3.82 -6.04 -26.17
CA ILE A 220 5.05 -6.74 -26.51
C ILE A 220 5.16 -6.70 -28.03
N ARG A 221 6.25 -6.14 -28.55
CA ARG A 221 6.58 -6.18 -29.97
C ARG A 221 7.70 -7.18 -30.19
N GLN A 222 7.62 -7.94 -31.27
CA GLN A 222 8.71 -8.83 -31.70
C GLN A 222 9.07 -8.58 -33.16
N THR A 223 10.35 -8.72 -33.48
CA THR A 223 10.90 -8.46 -34.81
C THR A 223 11.96 -9.51 -35.12
N VAL A 224 11.90 -10.15 -36.29
CA VAL A 224 12.98 -11.01 -36.78
C VAL A 224 14.15 -10.11 -37.18
N THR A 225 15.31 -10.29 -36.54
CA THR A 225 16.51 -9.47 -36.78
C THR A 225 17.52 -10.15 -37.69
N SER A 226 17.51 -11.48 -37.76
CA SER A 226 18.40 -12.25 -38.64
C SER A 226 17.81 -13.61 -38.97
N GLY A 227 18.17 -14.16 -40.13
CA GLY A 227 17.68 -15.45 -40.60
C GLY A 227 16.30 -15.37 -41.26
N GLN A 228 15.74 -16.53 -41.60
CA GLN A 228 14.41 -16.67 -42.18
C GLN A 228 13.63 -17.69 -41.37
N GLY A 229 12.45 -17.32 -40.88
CA GLY A 229 11.61 -18.22 -40.10
C GLY A 229 10.57 -17.48 -39.28
N GLN A 230 9.59 -18.25 -38.81
CA GLN A 230 8.52 -17.73 -37.96
C GLN A 230 8.93 -17.85 -36.49
N ILE A 231 8.90 -16.74 -35.77
CA ILE A 231 9.09 -16.67 -34.33
C ILE A 231 7.74 -16.69 -33.64
N SER A 232 7.68 -17.20 -32.41
CA SER A 232 6.46 -17.25 -31.60
C SER A 232 6.74 -16.75 -30.21
N THR A 233 5.82 -16.02 -29.59
CA THR A 233 5.97 -15.53 -28.23
C THR A 233 4.74 -15.85 -27.40
N ASN A 234 4.95 -16.42 -26.21
CA ASN A 234 3.90 -16.68 -25.22
C ASN A 234 4.15 -15.85 -23.96
N VAL A 235 3.09 -15.25 -23.41
CA VAL A 235 3.14 -14.65 -22.08
C VAL A 235 2.70 -15.70 -21.06
N MET A 236 3.61 -16.08 -20.17
CA MET A 236 3.33 -17.04 -19.09
C MET A 236 2.51 -16.39 -17.97
N GLY A 237 2.70 -15.09 -17.76
CA GLY A 237 1.92 -14.30 -16.83
C GLY A 237 2.54 -12.93 -16.60
N GLY A 238 1.74 -11.99 -16.12
CA GLY A 238 2.22 -10.71 -15.63
C GLY A 238 1.37 -10.25 -14.46
N TYR A 239 2.00 -9.59 -13.50
CA TYR A 239 1.31 -9.05 -12.33
C TYR A 239 2.08 -7.87 -11.74
N GLN A 240 1.39 -7.09 -10.93
CA GLN A 240 2.00 -6.08 -10.07
C GLN A 240 2.16 -6.68 -8.66
N ARG A 241 3.22 -6.33 -7.94
CA ARG A 241 3.50 -6.81 -6.56
C ARG A 241 4.15 -5.73 -5.70
N ASN A 242 4.23 -5.98 -4.39
CA ASN A 242 5.02 -5.17 -3.46
C ASN A 242 6.51 -5.15 -3.81
N THR A 243 7.19 -4.16 -3.24
CA THR A 243 8.64 -4.12 -3.11
C THR A 243 9.13 -5.17 -2.13
N PHE A 244 10.25 -5.82 -2.46
CA PHE A 244 11.02 -6.68 -1.56
C PHE A 244 12.26 -5.98 -1.03
N THR A 245 12.77 -4.99 -1.77
CA THR A 245 13.93 -4.19 -1.38
C THR A 245 13.65 -2.71 -1.60
N PRO A 246 14.36 -1.80 -0.90
CA PRO A 246 14.22 -0.36 -1.12
C PRO A 246 14.49 0.07 -2.57
N GLY A 247 15.39 -0.64 -3.27
CA GLY A 247 15.71 -0.37 -4.68
C GLY A 247 14.58 -0.68 -5.66
N GLU A 248 13.55 -1.41 -5.21
CA GLU A 248 12.35 -1.66 -6.02
C GLU A 248 11.30 -0.55 -5.92
N ALA A 249 11.50 0.44 -5.02
CA ALA A 249 10.52 1.51 -4.82
C ALA A 249 10.47 2.49 -6.00
N PRO A 250 9.27 2.78 -6.55
CA PRO A 250 9.12 3.76 -7.61
C PRO A 250 9.59 5.15 -7.16
N GLN A 251 10.65 5.66 -7.80
CA GLN A 251 10.98 7.08 -7.77
C GLN A 251 9.78 7.91 -8.22
N ALA A 252 9.50 8.99 -7.47
CA ALA A 252 8.40 9.89 -7.78
C ALA A 252 8.52 10.41 -9.23
N PRO A 253 7.40 10.49 -9.98
CA PRO A 253 7.43 11.14 -11.29
C PRO A 253 7.90 12.60 -11.11
N PRO A 254 8.67 13.15 -12.07
CA PRO A 254 9.08 14.55 -12.01
C PRO A 254 7.84 15.43 -11.81
N ALA A 255 7.97 16.45 -10.95
CA ALA A 255 6.85 17.25 -10.42
C ALA A 255 5.95 17.91 -11.49
N SER A 256 6.37 17.90 -12.76
CA SER A 256 5.65 18.42 -13.93
C SER A 256 4.37 17.65 -14.29
N LEU A 257 4.13 16.44 -13.76
CA LEU A 257 2.91 15.65 -14.05
C LEU A 257 1.80 15.81 -13.00
N THR A 258 2.05 16.53 -11.91
CA THR A 258 1.15 16.56 -10.73
C THR A 258 -0.06 17.51 -10.87
N LYS A 259 -0.14 18.34 -11.91
CA LYS A 259 -1.17 19.39 -12.01
C LYS A 259 -2.53 18.94 -12.56
N THR A 260 -2.63 17.80 -13.24
CA THR A 260 -3.84 17.52 -14.03
C THR A 260 -4.93 16.74 -13.27
N THR A 261 -4.59 15.95 -12.24
CA THR A 261 -5.54 14.99 -11.66
C THR A 261 -6.25 15.47 -10.38
N ALA A 262 -5.68 16.44 -9.65
CA ALA A 262 -6.29 16.93 -8.41
C ALA A 262 -7.55 17.80 -8.66
N ALA A 263 -7.64 18.46 -9.81
CA ALA A 263 -8.77 19.34 -10.14
C ALA A 263 -10.04 18.60 -10.57
N HIS A 264 -9.96 17.30 -10.92
CA HIS A 264 -11.12 16.56 -11.45
C HIS A 264 -11.85 15.72 -10.37
N LEU A 265 -11.24 15.45 -9.22
CA LEU A 265 -11.82 14.60 -8.17
C LEU A 265 -12.44 15.35 -6.98
N LEU A 266 -12.10 16.64 -6.82
CA LEU A 266 -12.76 17.54 -5.88
C LEU A 266 -13.47 18.59 -6.71
N GLY A 267 -14.77 18.41 -6.93
CA GLY A 267 -15.60 19.41 -7.59
C GLY A 267 -15.31 20.78 -6.99
N ALA A 268 -14.89 21.73 -7.83
CA ALA A 268 -14.63 23.09 -7.40
C ALA A 268 -15.88 23.60 -6.65
N PRO A 269 -15.73 24.26 -5.48
CA PRO A 269 -16.86 24.89 -4.81
C PRO A 269 -17.50 25.86 -5.80
N GLY A 270 -18.79 25.64 -6.04
CA GLY A 270 -19.55 26.26 -7.12
C GLY A 270 -19.41 27.77 -7.15
N ALA A 271 -19.16 28.29 -8.35
CA ALA A 271 -19.40 29.68 -8.68
C ALA A 271 -20.85 30.02 -8.32
N GLU A 272 -21.00 31.11 -7.58
CA GLU A 272 -22.25 31.72 -7.18
C GLU A 272 -23.16 31.93 -8.41
N PRO A 273 -24.44 31.52 -8.38
CA PRO A 273 -25.33 31.71 -9.52
C PRO A 273 -25.53 33.20 -9.78
N ALA A 274 -25.24 33.63 -11.01
CA ALA A 274 -25.42 34.99 -11.48
C ALA A 274 -26.85 35.47 -11.15
N GLN A 275 -26.94 36.57 -10.39
CA GLN A 275 -28.21 37.24 -10.15
C GLN A 275 -28.82 37.67 -11.48
N LEU A 276 -29.96 37.08 -11.82
CA LEU A 276 -30.84 37.55 -12.89
C LEU A 276 -31.31 38.95 -12.51
N SER A 277 -30.79 39.95 -13.23
CA SER A 277 -31.22 41.33 -13.11
C SER A 277 -32.70 41.44 -13.54
N PRO A 278 -33.59 42.07 -12.74
CA PRO A 278 -34.96 42.27 -13.15
C PRO A 278 -35.01 43.31 -14.27
N GLY A 279 -35.54 42.89 -15.43
CA GLY A 279 -35.71 43.73 -16.60
C GLY A 279 -36.55 44.96 -16.29
N ALA A 280 -35.98 46.14 -16.55
CA ALA A 280 -36.69 47.40 -16.60
C ALA A 280 -37.66 47.38 -17.78
N GLY A 281 -38.96 47.50 -17.48
CA GLY A 281 -39.99 47.78 -18.47
C GLY A 281 -40.00 49.26 -18.89
N SER A 282 -40.62 49.50 -20.06
CA SER A 282 -41.09 50.78 -20.64
C SER A 282 -40.01 51.85 -20.89
N ASP A 283 -39.91 52.50 -22.05
CA ASP A 283 -40.99 53.22 -22.73
C ASP A 283 -40.59 53.58 -24.18
N ARG A 284 -41.60 53.58 -25.08
CA ARG A 284 -41.91 54.54 -26.17
C ARG A 284 -40.77 55.17 -26.99
N SER A 285 -40.77 54.91 -28.31
CA SER A 285 -41.36 55.77 -29.36
C SER A 285 -41.29 55.08 -30.71
#